data_AF-A0AAN0VPZ9-F1
#
_entry.id   AF-A0AAN0VPZ9-F1
#
_cell.length_a   1.000
_cell.length_b   1.000
_cell.length_c   1.000
_cell.angle_alpha   90.00
_cell.angle_beta   90.00
_cell.angle_gamma   90.00
#
_symmetry.space_group_name_H-M   'P 1'
#
loop_
_entity.id
_entity.type
_entity.pdbx_description
1 polymer ?
#
loop_
_entity_poly.entity_id
_entity_poly.type
_entity_poly.pdbx_seq_one_letter_code
_entity_poly.pdbx_strand_id
1 'polypeptide(L)'
;MNLNQPDQADQPVSPRRKFLAAAPAVAATSLLAACGGDDVTSTPVSDAALGAQMSAKLNAQLGDAATVDTVMPAMIDVGFSWDLPTIAAAQAGAIVAYSFGNRPNAASGNTSSTGGNQAALPDPGPVNEALADAVHAIYRLKPVKVYAQWEIARFLVSKYGMGTDVLTSIEPQIASDGTIVYLSTAGVAAAAVSRAGGAAAMGKVAVVGHRDHAKRCIQTSRQAGMQAAAVAEVPLPTLYDPQSGQPWTRNRNLYLVHDMYAQMLTSATVATMQAFPQG
;
A
#
# COMPACT_ATOMS: atom_id res chain seq x y z
N MET A 1 -42.19 -65.90 -13.15
CA MET A 1 -43.13 -65.32 -12.15
C MET A 1 -42.94 -63.82 -12.14
N ASN A 2 -43.98 -63.08 -11.77
CA ASN A 2 -44.10 -61.63 -11.94
C ASN A 2 -44.15 -60.92 -10.56
N LEU A 3 -44.08 -59.57 -10.56
CA LEU A 3 -44.38 -58.65 -9.44
C LEU A 3 -43.27 -58.60 -8.34
N ASN A 4 -42.63 -57.48 -8.00
CA ASN A 4 -43.16 -56.11 -7.92
C ASN A 4 -42.06 -55.01 -7.99
N GLN A 5 -42.39 -53.91 -8.66
CA GLN A 5 -42.01 -52.53 -8.28
C GLN A 5 -42.98 -52.04 -7.17
N PRO A 6 -42.74 -50.94 -6.43
CA PRO A 6 -42.11 -49.67 -6.85
C PRO A 6 -40.81 -49.38 -6.05
N ASP A 7 -40.20 -48.18 -6.00
CA ASP A 7 -40.63 -46.84 -6.43
C ASP A 7 -39.44 -45.92 -6.82
N GLN A 8 -39.72 -44.68 -7.25
CA GLN A 8 -38.75 -43.59 -7.39
C GLN A 8 -39.28 -42.26 -6.86
N ALA A 9 -38.77 -41.84 -5.71
CA ALA A 9 -38.64 -40.46 -5.23
C ALA A 9 -37.64 -40.50 -4.03
N ASP A 10 -36.88 -39.48 -3.67
CA ASP A 10 -36.94 -38.07 -4.02
C ASP A 10 -35.49 -37.51 -4.01
N GLN A 11 -35.14 -36.62 -4.95
CA GLN A 11 -33.82 -35.96 -4.99
C GLN A 11 -34.07 -34.45 -4.88
N PRO A 12 -33.48 -33.74 -3.89
CA PRO A 12 -33.80 -32.34 -3.66
C PRO A 12 -33.33 -31.46 -4.81
N VAL A 13 -34.26 -31.09 -5.69
CA VAL A 13 -34.00 -30.25 -6.86
C VAL A 13 -33.75 -28.82 -6.39
N SER A 14 -32.55 -28.29 -6.67
CA SER A 14 -32.22 -26.87 -6.42
C SER A 14 -33.30 -25.93 -6.95
N PRO A 15 -33.85 -25.01 -6.13
CA PRO A 15 -34.86 -24.07 -6.59
C PRO A 15 -34.21 -23.06 -7.55
N ARG A 16 -34.48 -23.21 -8.84
CA ARG A 16 -34.23 -22.16 -9.84
C ARG A 16 -34.97 -20.90 -9.40
N ARG A 17 -34.23 -19.91 -8.87
CA ARG A 17 -34.79 -18.63 -8.42
C ARG A 17 -35.50 -17.95 -9.59
N LYS A 18 -36.84 -17.91 -9.54
CA LYS A 18 -37.64 -17.04 -10.41
C LYS A 18 -37.38 -15.60 -9.98
N PHE A 19 -36.68 -14.83 -10.82
CA PHE A 19 -36.65 -13.38 -10.68
C PHE A 19 -38.03 -12.83 -11.04
N LEU A 20 -38.86 -12.59 -10.02
CA LEU A 20 -40.02 -11.72 -10.14
C LEU A 20 -39.53 -10.27 -10.05
N ALA A 21 -39.58 -9.58 -11.19
CA ALA A 21 -39.29 -8.15 -11.24
C ALA A 21 -40.44 -7.37 -10.60
N ALA A 22 -40.24 -6.90 -9.36
CA ALA A 22 -41.07 -5.87 -8.76
C ALA A 22 -40.45 -4.50 -9.06
N ALA A 23 -40.99 -3.80 -10.06
CA ALA A 23 -40.56 -2.45 -10.40
C ALA A 23 -41.42 -1.41 -9.64
N PRO A 24 -40.82 -0.42 -8.96
CA PRO A 24 -41.50 0.84 -8.71
C PRO A 24 -41.46 1.67 -10.00
N ALA A 25 -42.60 2.26 -10.37
CA ALA A 25 -42.70 3.05 -11.58
C ALA A 25 -42.01 4.42 -11.44
N VAL A 26 -40.97 4.64 -12.24
CA VAL A 26 -40.59 6.00 -12.71
C VAL A 26 -40.47 5.90 -14.22
N ALA A 27 -41.29 6.68 -14.94
CA ALA A 27 -41.29 6.65 -16.39
C ALA A 27 -40.03 7.35 -16.94
N ALA A 28 -39.21 6.59 -17.67
CA ALA A 28 -38.18 7.12 -18.55
C ALA A 28 -38.42 6.56 -19.96
N THR A 29 -38.66 7.44 -20.92
CA THR A 29 -38.96 7.07 -22.31
C THR A 29 -37.72 6.52 -23.02
N SER A 30 -37.74 5.23 -23.35
CA SER A 30 -36.72 4.57 -24.16
C SER A 30 -36.83 4.98 -25.64
N LEU A 31 -36.22 6.11 -26.02
CA LEU A 31 -35.97 6.42 -27.43
C LEU A 31 -34.68 5.73 -27.91
N LEU A 32 -34.85 4.54 -28.50
CA LEU A 32 -33.82 3.88 -29.29
C LEU A 32 -33.68 4.57 -30.66
N ALA A 33 -32.81 5.58 -30.76
CA ALA A 33 -32.35 6.13 -32.05
C ALA A 33 -31.06 6.96 -31.93
N ALA A 34 -29.90 6.30 -31.92
CA ALA A 34 -28.62 6.95 -32.25
C ALA A 34 -27.60 5.90 -32.74
N CYS A 35 -27.51 5.71 -34.05
CA CYS A 35 -26.33 5.12 -34.66
C CYS A 35 -25.30 6.24 -34.89
N GLY A 36 -24.11 6.11 -34.31
CA GLY A 36 -23.01 7.07 -34.47
C GLY A 36 -23.00 8.15 -33.39
N GLY A 37 -21.94 8.17 -32.58
CA GLY A 37 -21.76 9.11 -31.49
C GLY A 37 -20.74 8.59 -30.47
N ASP A 38 -19.45 8.76 -30.77
CA ASP A 38 -18.35 8.56 -29.81
C ASP A 38 -18.38 9.67 -28.74
N ASP A 39 -19.32 9.59 -27.79
CA ASP A 39 -19.35 10.51 -26.66
C ASP A 39 -19.99 9.88 -25.41
N VAL A 40 -19.39 8.78 -24.92
CA VAL A 40 -19.69 8.25 -23.59
C VAL A 40 -18.93 9.08 -22.55
N THR A 41 -19.35 10.34 -22.39
CA THR A 41 -19.02 11.15 -21.22
C THR A 41 -19.84 10.64 -20.02
N SER A 42 -19.52 9.44 -19.56
CA SER A 42 -20.12 8.88 -18.35
C SER A 42 -19.83 9.81 -17.18
N THR A 43 -20.88 10.37 -16.57
CA THR A 43 -20.75 11.22 -15.38
C THR A 43 -19.91 10.48 -14.34
N PRO A 44 -18.78 11.04 -13.86
CA PRO A 44 -17.93 10.37 -12.88
C PRO A 44 -18.75 9.95 -11.67
N VAL A 45 -18.59 8.69 -11.24
CA VAL A 45 -19.23 8.19 -10.02
C VAL A 45 -18.61 8.95 -8.85
N SER A 46 -19.43 9.70 -8.11
CA SER A 46 -18.96 10.39 -6.91
C SER A 46 -18.70 9.41 -5.77
N ASP A 47 -17.76 9.73 -4.88
CA ASP A 47 -17.43 8.90 -3.71
C ASP A 47 -18.66 8.59 -2.85
N ALA A 48 -19.59 9.55 -2.74
CA ALA A 48 -20.86 9.36 -2.05
C ALA A 48 -21.77 8.32 -2.75
N ALA A 49 -21.85 8.35 -4.09
CA ALA A 49 -22.63 7.38 -4.86
C ALA A 49 -21.98 5.98 -4.84
N LEU A 50 -20.65 5.90 -4.87
CA LEU A 50 -19.89 4.66 -4.73
C LEU A 50 -20.08 4.07 -3.33
N GLY A 51 -19.87 4.86 -2.27
CA GLY A 51 -20.03 4.45 -0.88
C GLY A 51 -21.45 3.96 -0.56
N ALA A 52 -22.48 4.63 -1.08
CA ALA A 52 -23.87 4.18 -0.95
C ALA A 52 -24.10 2.80 -1.60
N GLN A 53 -23.60 2.59 -2.83
CA GLN A 53 -23.73 1.30 -3.53
C GLN A 53 -22.96 0.18 -2.83
N MET A 54 -21.73 0.44 -2.38
CA MET A 54 -20.92 -0.53 -1.65
C MET A 54 -21.56 -0.91 -0.31
N SER A 55 -22.07 0.08 0.43
CA SER A 55 -22.74 -0.13 1.72
C SER A 55 -24.05 -0.91 1.55
N ALA A 56 -24.86 -0.58 0.55
CA ALA A 56 -26.09 -1.33 0.24
C ALA A 56 -25.77 -2.79 -0.16
N LYS A 57 -24.73 -3.01 -0.98
CA LYS A 57 -24.32 -4.35 -1.38
C LYS A 57 -23.82 -5.18 -0.21
N LEU A 58 -22.98 -4.62 0.67
CA LEU A 58 -22.47 -5.36 1.82
C LEU A 58 -23.54 -5.61 2.88
N ASN A 59 -24.45 -4.67 3.15
CA ASN A 59 -25.60 -4.90 4.01
C ASN A 59 -26.44 -6.09 3.51
N ALA A 60 -26.66 -6.20 2.19
CA ALA A 60 -27.33 -7.33 1.56
C ALA A 60 -26.51 -8.64 1.52
N GLN A 61 -25.26 -8.67 2.00
CA GLN A 61 -24.45 -9.90 2.15
C GLN A 61 -24.18 -10.28 3.61
N LEU A 62 -23.97 -9.28 4.49
CA LEU A 62 -23.57 -9.47 5.88
C LEU A 62 -24.76 -9.39 6.85
N GLY A 63 -25.83 -8.68 6.51
CA GLY A 63 -27.02 -8.52 7.36
C GLY A 63 -26.82 -7.63 8.60
N ASP A 64 -25.66 -6.99 8.74
CA ASP A 64 -25.30 -6.13 9.88
C ASP A 64 -24.73 -4.79 9.40
N ALA A 65 -25.48 -3.71 9.65
CA ALA A 65 -25.10 -2.35 9.29
C ALA A 65 -23.90 -1.84 10.10
N ALA A 66 -23.77 -2.21 11.39
CA ALA A 66 -22.67 -1.73 12.23
C ALA A 66 -21.32 -2.31 11.76
N THR A 67 -21.31 -3.58 11.35
CA THR A 67 -20.14 -4.19 10.69
C THR A 67 -19.82 -3.50 9.36
N VAL A 68 -20.82 -3.17 8.54
CA VAL A 68 -20.61 -2.46 7.26
C VAL A 68 -20.01 -1.07 7.49
N ASP A 69 -20.59 -0.28 8.40
CA ASP A 69 -20.11 1.07 8.73
C ASP A 69 -18.68 1.06 9.30
N THR A 70 -18.31 -0.02 10.00
CA THR A 70 -16.94 -0.22 10.53
C THR A 70 -15.93 -0.54 9.43
N VAL A 71 -16.29 -1.38 8.45
CA VAL A 71 -15.36 -1.87 7.41
C VAL A 71 -15.27 -0.93 6.20
N MET A 72 -16.34 -0.18 5.91
CA MET A 72 -16.44 0.66 4.71
C MET A 72 -15.32 1.72 4.58
N PRO A 73 -14.93 2.47 5.64
CA PRO A 73 -13.87 3.46 5.52
C PRO A 73 -12.54 2.87 5.07
N ALA A 74 -12.18 1.68 5.56
CA ALA A 74 -10.96 0.99 5.15
C ALA A 74 -11.03 0.50 3.70
N MET A 75 -12.19 -0.01 3.26
CA MET A 75 -12.38 -0.44 1.86
C MET A 75 -12.31 0.72 0.87
N ILE A 76 -12.90 1.87 1.20
CA ILE A 76 -12.82 3.08 0.37
C ILE A 76 -11.39 3.62 0.33
N ASP A 77 -10.76 3.78 1.51
CA ASP A 77 -9.39 4.30 1.60
C ASP A 77 -8.43 3.44 0.78
N VAL A 78 -8.42 2.12 0.98
CA VAL A 78 -7.48 1.22 0.32
C VAL A 78 -7.80 1.00 -1.17
N GLY A 79 -9.07 0.89 -1.52
CA GLY A 79 -9.49 0.61 -2.89
C GLY A 79 -9.37 1.83 -3.82
N PHE A 80 -9.79 2.99 -3.34
CA PHE A 80 -10.17 4.11 -4.21
C PHE A 80 -9.43 5.43 -3.89
N SER A 81 -8.89 5.62 -2.68
CA SER A 81 -8.20 6.86 -2.28
C SER A 81 -6.67 6.74 -2.39
N TRP A 82 -6.11 7.07 -3.56
CA TRP A 82 -4.65 6.95 -3.84
C TRP A 82 -3.85 8.25 -3.64
N ASP A 83 -4.48 9.29 -3.13
CA ASP A 83 -3.84 10.57 -2.84
C ASP A 83 -2.91 10.49 -1.63
N LEU A 84 -1.90 11.36 -1.64
CA LEU A 84 -0.92 11.48 -0.56
C LEU A 84 -1.18 12.78 0.20
N PRO A 85 -1.23 12.76 1.54
CA PRO A 85 -1.19 14.00 2.30
C PRO A 85 0.19 14.65 2.09
N THR A 86 0.19 15.93 1.71
CA THR A 86 1.42 16.67 1.36
C THR A 86 1.74 17.80 2.33
N ILE A 87 3.01 18.19 2.36
CA ILE A 87 3.53 19.42 2.96
C ILE A 87 4.43 20.12 1.94
N ALA A 88 4.63 21.44 2.11
CA ALA A 88 5.71 22.13 1.42
C ALA A 88 7.07 21.70 1.99
N ALA A 89 8.08 21.57 1.15
CA ALA A 89 9.45 21.16 1.50
C ALA A 89 10.03 22.01 2.64
N ALA A 90 9.75 23.32 2.63
CA ALA A 90 10.19 24.27 3.65
C ALA A 90 9.70 23.94 5.08
N GLN A 91 8.62 23.15 5.21
CA GLN A 91 8.07 22.71 6.50
C GLN A 91 8.71 21.43 7.05
N ALA A 92 9.53 20.73 6.26
CA ALA A 92 10.16 19.48 6.70
C ALA A 92 11.21 19.74 7.80
N GLY A 93 11.19 18.91 8.84
CA GLY A 93 12.20 18.81 9.90
C GLY A 93 13.15 17.63 9.73
N ALA A 94 12.72 16.58 9.03
CA ALA A 94 13.52 15.42 8.64
C ALA A 94 12.97 14.78 7.36
N ILE A 95 13.81 13.99 6.68
CA ILE A 95 13.42 13.13 5.55
C ILE A 95 13.53 11.66 6.00
N VAL A 96 12.51 10.85 5.71
CA VAL A 96 12.56 9.38 5.88
C VAL A 96 12.30 8.72 4.53
N ALA A 97 13.21 7.84 4.10
CA ALA A 97 13.16 7.22 2.77
C ALA A 97 13.11 5.69 2.85
N TYR A 98 12.06 5.11 2.26
CA TYR A 98 11.79 3.68 2.22
C TYR A 98 12.14 3.11 0.85
N SER A 99 12.90 2.02 0.80
CA SER A 99 13.32 1.41 -0.46
C SER A 99 12.18 0.62 -1.13
N PHE A 100 12.36 0.30 -2.41
CA PHE A 100 11.37 -0.38 -3.22
C PHE A 100 12.01 -1.43 -4.11
N GLY A 101 11.86 -2.70 -3.72
CA GLY A 101 12.57 -3.80 -4.36
C GLY A 101 14.09 -3.73 -4.13
N ASN A 102 14.78 -4.69 -4.73
CA ASN A 102 16.24 -4.80 -4.77
C ASN A 102 16.62 -5.69 -5.97
N ARG A 103 17.88 -5.81 -6.34
CA ARG A 103 18.35 -6.72 -7.40
C ARG A 103 19.12 -7.90 -6.81
N PRO A 104 18.76 -9.14 -7.17
CA PRO A 104 19.50 -10.31 -6.72
C PRO A 104 20.91 -10.28 -7.32
N ASN A 105 21.92 -10.57 -6.50
CA ASN A 105 23.29 -10.77 -6.94
C ASN A 105 23.75 -12.21 -6.61
N ALA A 106 24.95 -12.59 -7.06
CA ALA A 106 25.45 -13.95 -6.94
C ALA A 106 25.55 -14.47 -5.49
N ALA A 107 25.65 -13.58 -4.50
CA ALA A 107 25.75 -13.94 -3.08
C ALA A 107 24.40 -13.93 -2.35
N SER A 108 23.48 -13.03 -2.74
CA SER A 108 22.16 -12.88 -2.09
C SER A 108 21.10 -13.85 -2.62
N GLY A 109 21.15 -14.17 -3.92
CA GLY A 109 20.02 -14.79 -4.59
C GLY A 109 18.78 -13.89 -4.58
N ASN A 110 17.58 -14.46 -4.78
CA ASN A 110 16.33 -13.72 -4.67
C ASN A 110 15.91 -13.55 -3.21
N THR A 111 15.36 -12.39 -2.85
CA THR A 111 14.67 -12.21 -1.57
C THR A 111 13.47 -13.17 -1.47
N SER A 112 13.35 -13.89 -0.36
CA SER A 112 12.21 -14.80 -0.15
C SER A 112 10.88 -14.05 -0.09
N SER A 113 9.87 -14.55 -0.80
CA SER A 113 8.48 -14.07 -0.71
C SER A 113 7.79 -14.41 0.61
N THR A 114 8.35 -15.34 1.40
CA THR A 114 7.86 -15.69 2.74
C THR A 114 8.60 -14.97 3.87
N GLY A 115 9.51 -14.03 3.54
CA GLY A 115 10.25 -13.25 4.53
C GLY A 115 11.42 -13.98 5.20
N GLY A 116 11.86 -15.11 4.65
CA GLY A 116 13.07 -15.81 5.12
C GLY A 116 14.34 -14.97 4.98
N ASN A 117 15.27 -15.15 5.93
CA ASN A 117 16.52 -14.39 6.02
C ASN A 117 17.43 -14.63 4.81
N GLN A 118 18.27 -13.65 4.48
CA GLN A 118 19.19 -13.69 3.33
C GLN A 118 20.63 -13.97 3.78
N ALA A 119 21.41 -14.68 2.95
CA ALA A 119 22.82 -14.98 3.24
C ALA A 119 23.76 -13.80 2.93
N ALA A 120 23.39 -12.92 2.01
CA ALA A 120 24.11 -11.70 1.68
C ALA A 120 23.13 -10.58 1.26
N LEU A 121 23.62 -9.34 1.19
CA LEU A 121 22.82 -8.22 0.73
C LEU A 121 22.68 -8.22 -0.80
N PRO A 122 21.47 -7.98 -1.33
CA PRO A 122 21.26 -7.74 -2.76
C PRO A 122 21.87 -6.39 -3.19
N ASP A 123 21.78 -6.08 -4.47
CA ASP A 123 22.13 -4.76 -4.99
C ASP A 123 20.92 -3.82 -4.88
N PRO A 124 21.10 -2.51 -4.66
CA PRO A 124 19.98 -1.57 -4.54
C PRO A 124 19.02 -1.51 -5.74
N GLY A 125 19.53 -1.56 -6.98
CA GLY A 125 18.72 -1.42 -8.20
C GLY A 125 18.23 0.01 -8.50
N PRO A 126 17.72 0.26 -9.72
CA PRO A 126 17.49 1.60 -10.27
C PRO A 126 16.33 2.36 -9.64
N VAL A 127 15.32 1.69 -9.09
CA VAL A 127 14.21 2.37 -8.40
C VAL A 127 14.71 3.04 -7.12
N ASN A 128 15.65 2.40 -6.41
CA ASN A 128 16.27 2.98 -5.22
C ASN A 128 17.25 4.12 -5.54
N GLU A 129 17.83 4.14 -6.75
CA GLU A 129 18.56 5.31 -7.25
C GLU A 129 17.61 6.48 -7.50
N ALA A 130 16.49 6.25 -8.20
CA ALA A 130 15.48 7.30 -8.41
C ALA A 130 14.88 7.83 -7.10
N LEU A 131 14.79 6.99 -6.06
CA LEU A 131 14.39 7.40 -4.71
C LEU A 131 15.46 8.24 -4.02
N ALA A 132 16.76 7.94 -4.21
CA ALA A 132 17.85 8.78 -3.73
C ALA A 132 17.86 10.16 -4.42
N ASP A 133 17.56 10.20 -5.72
CA ASP A 133 17.43 11.46 -6.48
C ASP A 133 16.27 12.32 -5.93
N ALA A 134 15.13 11.70 -5.59
CA ALA A 134 14.01 12.39 -4.95
C ALA A 134 14.35 12.89 -3.53
N VAL A 135 15.01 12.08 -2.70
CA VAL A 135 15.51 12.51 -1.38
C VAL A 135 16.44 13.71 -1.50
N HIS A 136 17.41 13.65 -2.41
CA HIS A 136 18.36 14.74 -2.62
C HIS A 136 17.68 16.00 -3.18
N ALA A 137 16.69 15.87 -4.05
CA ALA A 137 15.88 16.99 -4.52
C ALA A 137 15.17 17.72 -3.36
N ILE A 138 14.54 16.98 -2.44
CA ILE A 138 13.92 17.57 -1.22
C ILE A 138 14.98 18.22 -0.33
N TYR A 139 16.11 17.54 -0.09
CA TYR A 139 17.21 18.04 0.73
C TYR A 139 17.77 19.38 0.20
N ARG A 140 17.85 19.57 -1.12
CA ARG A 140 18.26 20.86 -1.72
C ARG A 140 17.25 21.99 -1.50
N LEU A 141 15.96 21.68 -1.38
CA LEU A 141 14.93 22.67 -1.03
C LEU A 141 14.95 23.01 0.45
N LYS A 142 15.26 22.03 1.31
CA LYS A 142 15.31 22.18 2.76
C LYS A 142 16.34 21.20 3.38
N PRO A 143 17.57 21.67 3.69
CA PRO A 143 18.57 20.82 4.33
C PRO A 143 18.13 20.40 5.75
N VAL A 144 17.99 19.09 5.96
CA VAL A 144 17.58 18.44 7.22
C VAL A 144 18.24 17.06 7.34
N LYS A 145 18.13 16.42 8.52
CA LYS A 145 18.57 15.03 8.72
C LYS A 145 17.80 14.08 7.79
N VAL A 146 18.52 13.12 7.23
CA VAL A 146 17.98 12.09 6.33
C VAL A 146 18.12 10.72 6.99
N TYR A 147 17.03 9.99 7.09
CA TYR A 147 16.98 8.60 7.54
C TYR A 147 16.54 7.74 6.36
N ALA A 148 17.50 7.13 5.65
CA ALA A 148 17.22 6.37 4.43
C ALA A 148 17.53 4.90 4.64
N GLN A 149 16.66 4.02 4.14
CA GLN A 149 16.96 2.61 4.05
C GLN A 149 18.21 2.36 3.19
N TRP A 150 19.00 1.36 3.54
CA TRP A 150 20.37 1.17 3.04
C TRP A 150 20.48 1.18 1.50
N GLU A 151 19.48 0.70 0.75
CA GLU A 151 19.50 0.73 -0.72
C GLU A 151 19.61 2.16 -1.25
N ILE A 152 18.83 3.07 -0.67
CA ILE A 152 18.78 4.50 -1.01
C ILE A 152 20.02 5.20 -0.44
N ALA A 153 20.40 4.88 0.80
CA ALA A 153 21.55 5.47 1.47
C ALA A 153 22.85 5.25 0.68
N ARG A 154 23.06 4.06 0.09
CA ARG A 154 24.22 3.78 -0.77
C ARG A 154 24.34 4.73 -1.95
N PHE A 155 23.23 5.06 -2.62
CA PHE A 155 23.23 6.04 -3.71
C PHE A 155 23.39 7.49 -3.21
N LEU A 156 22.80 7.85 -2.07
CA LEU A 156 23.01 9.18 -1.48
C LEU A 156 24.50 9.43 -1.14
N VAL A 157 25.22 8.40 -0.69
CA VAL A 157 26.67 8.46 -0.50
C VAL A 157 27.40 8.50 -1.84
N SER A 158 27.18 7.54 -2.75
CA SER A 158 28.01 7.38 -3.95
C SER A 158 27.78 8.43 -5.04
N LYS A 159 26.55 8.93 -5.18
CA LYS A 159 26.13 9.87 -6.23
C LYS A 159 26.16 11.33 -5.78
N TYR A 160 25.92 11.57 -4.48
CA TYR A 160 25.79 12.94 -3.93
C TYR A 160 26.77 13.26 -2.79
N GLY A 161 27.63 12.31 -2.38
CA GLY A 161 28.63 12.53 -1.33
C GLY A 161 28.03 12.82 0.05
N MET A 162 26.80 12.37 0.32
CA MET A 162 26.08 12.72 1.55
C MET A 162 26.72 12.04 2.77
N GLY A 163 27.41 12.84 3.58
CA GLY A 163 28.12 12.36 4.77
C GLY A 163 27.23 11.97 5.95
N THR A 164 27.81 11.24 6.91
CA THR A 164 27.16 10.75 8.14
C THR A 164 26.60 11.86 9.04
N ASP A 165 27.11 13.08 8.91
CA ASP A 165 26.59 14.26 9.63
C ASP A 165 25.19 14.67 9.16
N VAL A 166 24.73 14.18 8.01
CA VAL A 166 23.40 14.44 7.44
C VAL A 166 22.60 13.15 7.32
N LEU A 167 23.23 12.08 6.82
CA LEU A 167 22.61 10.82 6.48
C LEU A 167 22.81 9.76 7.57
N THR A 168 21.70 9.22 8.07
CA THR A 168 21.66 7.97 8.82
C THR A 168 21.15 6.86 7.90
N SER A 169 22.01 5.87 7.61
CA SER A 169 21.58 4.64 6.94
C SER A 169 20.79 3.76 7.90
N ILE A 170 19.63 3.27 7.46
CA ILE A 170 18.83 2.26 8.15
C ILE A 170 19.18 0.90 7.53
N GLU A 171 20.19 0.28 8.12
CA GLU A 171 20.70 -1.05 7.78
C GLU A 171 19.75 -2.17 8.26
N PRO A 172 19.77 -3.36 7.63
CA PRO A 172 19.03 -4.52 8.10
C PRO A 172 19.64 -5.10 9.38
N GLN A 173 18.90 -5.97 10.06
CA GLN A 173 19.39 -6.65 11.25
C GLN A 173 20.17 -7.92 10.87
N ILE A 174 21.17 -8.28 11.68
CA ILE A 174 21.89 -9.55 11.58
C ILE A 174 21.38 -10.46 12.70
N ALA A 175 20.85 -11.63 12.32
CA ALA A 175 20.41 -12.65 13.26
C ALA A 175 21.60 -13.37 13.91
N SER A 176 21.33 -14.12 14.99
CA SER A 176 22.37 -14.84 15.75
C SER A 176 23.10 -15.94 14.96
N ASP A 177 22.51 -16.40 13.85
CA ASP A 177 23.11 -17.34 12.89
C ASP A 177 23.92 -16.64 11.78
N GLY A 178 24.05 -15.32 11.83
CA GLY A 178 24.75 -14.49 10.84
C GLY A 178 23.90 -14.13 9.61
N THR A 179 22.66 -14.61 9.51
CA THR A 179 21.78 -14.30 8.38
C THR A 179 21.17 -12.89 8.50
N ILE A 180 20.80 -12.30 7.36
CA ILE A 180 20.29 -10.93 7.27
C ILE A 180 18.76 -10.95 7.35
N VAL A 181 18.23 -10.28 8.37
CA VAL A 181 16.81 -9.99 8.56
C VAL A 181 16.49 -8.64 7.92
N TYR A 182 15.79 -8.68 6.80
CA TYR A 182 15.37 -7.49 6.08
C TYR A 182 14.28 -6.73 6.85
N LEU A 183 14.42 -5.41 7.00
CA LEU A 183 13.43 -4.61 7.72
C LEU A 183 12.17 -4.38 6.86
N SER A 184 11.00 -4.58 7.47
CA SER A 184 9.74 -4.11 6.91
C SER A 184 9.65 -2.58 6.94
N THR A 185 8.68 -1.99 6.23
CA THR A 185 8.36 -0.56 6.31
C THR A 185 8.20 -0.10 7.77
N ALA A 186 7.60 -0.93 8.63
CA ALA A 186 7.45 -0.64 10.07
C ALA A 186 8.77 -0.72 10.83
N GLY A 187 9.63 -1.70 10.51
CA GLY A 187 10.98 -1.80 11.06
C GLY A 187 11.85 -0.59 10.71
N VAL A 188 11.76 -0.10 9.47
CA VAL A 188 12.47 1.12 9.02
C VAL A 188 11.93 2.36 9.73
N ALA A 189 10.60 2.50 9.87
CA ALA A 189 9.98 3.60 10.59
C ALA A 189 10.42 3.64 12.06
N ALA A 190 10.36 2.51 12.76
CA ALA A 190 10.79 2.37 14.15
C ALA A 190 12.30 2.65 14.33
N ALA A 191 13.13 2.17 13.41
CA ALA A 191 14.56 2.45 13.41
C ALA A 191 14.83 3.95 13.20
N ALA A 192 14.17 4.62 12.25
CA ALA A 192 14.31 6.06 12.04
C ALA A 192 13.92 6.88 13.29
N VAL A 193 12.79 6.55 13.93
CA VAL A 193 12.37 7.16 15.21
C VAL A 193 13.42 6.96 16.30
N SER A 194 13.92 5.74 16.47
CA SER A 194 14.94 5.44 17.48
C SER A 194 16.24 6.22 17.22
N ARG A 195 16.72 6.26 15.97
CA ARG A 195 17.94 7.01 15.59
C ARG A 195 17.78 8.53 15.68
N ALA A 196 16.55 9.05 15.62
CA ALA A 196 16.25 10.47 15.86
C ALA A 196 16.14 10.84 17.35
N GLY A 197 16.13 9.86 18.27
CA GLY A 197 15.85 10.11 19.69
C GLY A 197 14.35 10.30 20.00
N GLY A 198 13.46 9.85 19.11
CA GLY A 198 12.02 9.95 19.24
C GLY A 198 11.35 10.74 18.11
N ALA A 199 10.09 10.42 17.80
CA ALA A 199 9.39 10.98 16.64
C ALA A 199 9.19 12.51 16.73
N ALA A 200 9.05 13.05 17.94
CA ALA A 200 8.93 14.49 18.18
C ALA A 200 10.19 15.27 17.72
N ALA A 201 11.39 14.68 17.85
CA ALA A 201 12.65 15.31 17.44
C ALA A 201 12.78 15.45 15.90
N MET A 202 11.97 14.72 15.13
CA MET A 202 11.99 14.75 13.67
C MET A 202 11.14 15.90 13.09
N GLY A 203 10.31 16.56 13.90
CA GLY A 203 9.34 17.56 13.44
C GLY A 203 8.34 16.97 12.43
N LYS A 204 8.04 17.72 11.36
CA LYS A 204 7.29 17.18 10.22
C LYS A 204 8.22 16.35 9.34
N VAL A 205 7.83 15.12 9.03
CA VAL A 205 8.64 14.18 8.28
C VAL A 205 8.21 14.16 6.81
N ALA A 206 9.15 14.52 5.94
CA ALA A 206 9.06 14.29 4.50
C ALA A 206 9.30 12.81 4.22
N VAL A 207 8.25 12.08 3.86
CA VAL A 207 8.33 10.66 3.49
C VAL A 207 8.60 10.51 2.00
N VAL A 208 9.66 9.76 1.67
CA VAL A 208 9.99 9.35 0.31
C VAL A 208 9.81 7.83 0.18
N GLY A 209 9.16 7.43 -0.90
CA GLY A 209 8.93 6.04 -1.30
C GLY A 209 8.44 6.03 -2.75
N HIS A 210 8.34 4.87 -3.37
CA HIS A 210 7.73 4.74 -4.69
C HIS A 210 6.28 5.28 -4.66
N ARG A 211 5.80 5.93 -5.72
CA ARG A 211 4.50 6.64 -5.73
C ARG A 211 3.32 5.76 -5.32
N ASP A 212 3.32 4.48 -5.71
CA ASP A 212 2.27 3.53 -5.35
C ASP A 212 2.47 2.94 -3.93
N HIS A 213 3.69 3.02 -3.36
CA HIS A 213 3.99 2.59 -1.98
C HIS A 213 3.79 3.72 -0.94
N ALA A 214 3.99 4.98 -1.35
CA ALA A 214 4.19 6.12 -0.45
C ALA A 214 3.04 6.35 0.55
N LYS A 215 1.80 6.00 0.18
CA LYS A 215 0.65 6.06 1.09
C LYS A 215 0.88 5.18 2.32
N ARG A 216 1.21 3.90 2.12
CA ARG A 216 1.52 2.97 3.21
C ARG A 216 2.79 3.35 3.96
N CYS A 217 3.80 3.94 3.30
CA CYS A 217 4.96 4.52 3.99
C CYS A 217 4.54 5.62 4.97
N ILE A 218 3.66 6.54 4.56
CA ILE A 218 3.15 7.64 5.40
C ILE A 218 2.29 7.10 6.55
N GLN A 219 1.36 6.17 6.27
CA GLN A 219 0.52 5.55 7.30
C GLN A 219 1.37 4.83 8.36
N THR A 220 2.34 4.01 7.93
CA THR A 220 3.29 3.32 8.82
C THR A 220 4.14 4.31 9.63
N SER A 221 4.62 5.39 9.00
CA SER A 221 5.37 6.45 9.69
C SER A 221 4.55 7.13 10.79
N ARG A 222 3.25 7.38 10.53
CA ARG A 222 2.32 7.96 11.52
C ARG A 222 2.04 7.01 12.67
N GLN A 223 1.96 5.69 12.41
CA GLN A 223 1.83 4.66 13.45
C GLN A 223 3.08 4.60 14.34
N ALA A 224 4.27 4.89 13.80
CA ALA A 224 5.49 5.10 14.57
C ALA A 224 5.54 6.48 15.28
N GLY A 225 4.47 7.27 15.26
CA GLY A 225 4.35 8.57 15.93
C GLY A 225 4.86 9.78 15.13
N MET A 226 5.30 9.61 13.88
CA MET A 226 5.82 10.72 13.06
C MET A 226 4.70 11.62 12.51
N GLN A 227 4.95 12.92 12.43
CA GLN A 227 4.11 13.85 11.64
C GLN A 227 4.44 13.74 10.14
N ALA A 228 4.13 12.59 9.54
CA ALA A 228 4.55 12.23 8.19
C ALA A 228 3.59 12.70 7.07
N ALA A 229 4.18 13.14 5.96
CA ALA A 229 3.54 13.54 4.72
C ALA A 229 4.52 13.43 3.54
N ALA A 230 4.03 13.41 2.29
CA ALA A 230 4.87 13.60 1.11
C ALA A 230 5.24 15.09 0.93
N VAL A 231 6.27 15.38 0.14
CA VAL A 231 6.61 16.77 -0.25
C VAL A 231 5.93 17.12 -1.57
N ALA A 232 5.23 18.25 -1.62
CA ALA A 232 4.43 18.64 -2.78
C ALA A 232 5.29 19.01 -4.01
N GLU A 233 6.47 19.56 -3.78
CA GLU A 233 7.37 20.13 -4.81
C GLU A 233 8.20 19.07 -5.55
N VAL A 234 8.26 17.83 -5.06
CA VAL A 234 9.12 16.77 -5.62
C VAL A 234 8.29 15.53 -5.98
N PRO A 235 8.18 15.17 -7.27
CA PRO A 235 7.43 13.99 -7.69
C PRO A 235 8.14 12.71 -7.21
N LEU A 236 7.36 11.74 -6.74
CA LEU A 236 7.86 10.44 -6.31
C LEU A 236 8.04 9.49 -7.52
N PRO A 237 9.06 8.61 -7.53
CA PRO A 237 9.30 7.67 -8.63
C PRO A 237 8.11 6.74 -8.89
N THR A 238 7.81 6.52 -10.18
CA THR A 238 6.70 5.67 -10.67
C THR A 238 7.18 4.42 -11.42
N LEU A 239 8.47 4.34 -11.75
CA LEU A 239 9.04 3.22 -12.49
C LEU A 239 9.20 1.97 -11.61
N TYR A 240 9.06 0.81 -12.23
CA TYR A 240 9.24 -0.51 -11.64
C TYR A 240 10.50 -1.16 -12.22
N ASP A 241 11.17 -2.02 -11.46
CA ASP A 241 12.31 -2.79 -11.96
C ASP A 241 11.88 -4.24 -12.27
N PRO A 242 11.78 -4.63 -13.56
CA PRO A 242 11.43 -6.01 -13.94
C PRO A 242 12.42 -7.04 -13.40
N GLN A 243 13.65 -6.63 -13.08
CA GLN A 243 14.72 -7.49 -12.55
C GLN A 243 14.70 -7.58 -11.01
N SER A 244 13.70 -7.01 -10.32
CA SER A 244 13.66 -7.01 -8.86
C SER A 244 13.65 -8.43 -8.27
N GLY A 245 14.43 -8.65 -7.21
CA GLY A 245 14.44 -9.87 -6.40
C GLY A 245 13.16 -10.10 -5.61
N GLN A 246 12.33 -9.06 -5.45
CA GLN A 246 11.00 -9.10 -4.84
C GLN A 246 9.92 -9.10 -5.95
N PRO A 247 9.29 -10.25 -6.28
CA PRO A 247 8.46 -10.37 -7.49
C PRO A 247 7.26 -9.40 -7.55
N TRP A 248 6.68 -9.03 -6.41
CA TRP A 248 5.56 -8.07 -6.34
C TRP A 248 5.97 -6.65 -6.71
N THR A 249 7.27 -6.29 -6.66
CA THR A 249 7.76 -4.96 -7.04
C THR A 249 8.25 -4.88 -8.50
N ARG A 250 7.99 -5.90 -9.33
CA ARG A 250 8.42 -5.94 -10.74
C ARG A 250 7.49 -5.20 -11.70
N ASN A 251 6.22 -5.04 -11.35
CA ASN A 251 5.25 -4.29 -12.15
C ASN A 251 4.09 -3.77 -11.29
N ARG A 252 3.43 -2.74 -11.80
CA ARG A 252 2.35 -2.01 -11.12
C ARG A 252 1.13 -2.86 -10.78
N ASN A 253 0.72 -3.75 -11.67
CA ASN A 253 -0.52 -4.51 -11.51
C ASN A 253 -0.41 -5.51 -10.35
N LEU A 254 0.73 -6.19 -10.22
CA LEU A 254 1.01 -7.05 -9.06
C LEU A 254 1.19 -6.22 -7.79
N TYR A 255 1.89 -5.08 -7.89
CA TYR A 255 2.19 -4.27 -6.72
C TYR A 255 0.96 -3.64 -6.08
N LEU A 256 0.04 -3.06 -6.86
CA LEU A 256 -1.15 -2.41 -6.31
C LEU A 256 -2.01 -3.40 -5.51
N VAL A 257 -2.20 -4.63 -6.00
CA VAL A 257 -2.93 -5.68 -5.25
C VAL A 257 -2.19 -6.08 -3.97
N HIS A 258 -0.85 -6.20 -4.04
CA HIS A 258 -0.02 -6.49 -2.86
C HIS A 258 -0.06 -5.36 -1.82
N ASP A 259 -0.01 -4.10 -2.25
CA ASP A 259 -0.06 -2.94 -1.36
C ASP A 259 -1.44 -2.74 -0.76
N MET A 260 -2.52 -2.96 -1.53
CA MET A 260 -3.89 -3.01 -1.01
C MET A 260 -4.02 -4.06 0.10
N TYR A 261 -3.52 -5.29 -0.11
CA TYR A 261 -3.49 -6.33 0.91
C TYR A 261 -2.71 -5.87 2.16
N ALA A 262 -1.53 -5.27 1.98
CA ALA A 262 -0.70 -4.80 3.09
C ALA A 262 -1.35 -3.63 3.86
N GLN A 263 -2.05 -2.71 3.18
CA GLN A 263 -2.84 -1.65 3.83
C GLN A 263 -4.02 -2.24 4.61
N MET A 264 -4.78 -3.18 4.06
CA MET A 264 -5.88 -3.85 4.78
C MET A 264 -5.39 -4.61 6.03
N LEU A 265 -4.29 -5.35 5.92
CA LEU A 265 -3.65 -6.04 7.06
C LEU A 265 -3.23 -5.04 8.15
N THR A 266 -2.69 -3.90 7.75
CA THR A 266 -2.31 -2.81 8.65
C THR A 266 -3.53 -2.24 9.37
N SER A 267 -4.61 -1.92 8.64
CA SER A 267 -5.87 -1.43 9.21
C SER A 267 -6.50 -2.41 10.20
N ALA A 268 -6.52 -3.71 9.86
CA ALA A 268 -7.00 -4.76 10.77
C ALA A 268 -6.14 -4.87 12.04
N THR A 269 -4.83 -4.75 11.93
CA THR A 269 -3.91 -4.76 13.08
C THR A 269 -4.16 -3.56 14.00
N VAL A 270 -4.30 -2.35 13.45
CA VAL A 270 -4.61 -1.13 14.23
C VAL A 270 -5.97 -1.24 14.93
N ALA A 271 -7.01 -1.69 14.22
CA ALA A 271 -8.34 -1.88 14.81
C ALA A 271 -8.31 -2.91 15.95
N THR A 272 -7.56 -4.00 15.79
CA THR A 272 -7.39 -5.02 16.83
C THR A 272 -6.69 -4.45 18.07
N MET A 273 -5.60 -3.70 17.90
CA MET A 273 -4.88 -3.05 19.02
C MET A 273 -5.72 -1.99 19.74
N GLN A 274 -6.62 -1.30 19.02
CA GLN A 274 -7.54 -0.33 19.62
C GLN A 274 -8.66 -0.99 20.41
N ALA A 275 -9.21 -2.11 19.93
CA ALA A 275 -10.24 -2.87 20.62
C ALA A 275 -9.70 -3.69 21.81
N PHE A 276 -8.49 -4.25 21.67
CA PHE A 276 -7.87 -5.18 22.62
C PHE A 276 -6.43 -4.74 22.98
N PRO A 277 -6.25 -3.63 23.73
CA PRO A 277 -4.94 -3.06 24.02
C PRO A 277 -4.05 -3.91 24.96
N GLN A 278 -4.55 -5.03 25.49
CA GLN A 278 -3.80 -5.97 26.34
C GLN A 278 -3.60 -7.37 25.72
N GLY A 279 -4.13 -7.60 24.51
CA GLY A 279 -4.24 -8.93 23.90
C GLY A 279 -5.61 -9.57 24.13
#